data_AF-A0AAW9H4C0-F1
#
_entry.id   AF-A0AAW9H4C0-F1
#
_cell.length_a   1.000
_cell.length_b   1.000
_cell.length_c   1.000
_cell.angle_alpha   90.00
_cell.angle_beta   90.00
_cell.angle_gamma   90.00
#
_symmetry.space_group_name_H-M   'P 1'
#
loop_
_entity.id
_entity.type
_entity.pdbx_description
1 polymer ?
#
loop_
_entity_poly.entity_id
_entity_poly.type
_entity_poly.pdbx_seq_one_letter_code
_entity_poly.pdbx_strand_id
1 'polypeptide(L)'
;MINVDLEMKLAGRFKVEAFRADADGNEIAGSRRVAADWFSNLITNAGLNELGATANWGGLSSGQIFFACGVGSGSTTPAFTDTALVSQVARSSTKQSDTNGAQGAAPYFGWRRITYRFDAGVAAGNLAEVGIFTDASAGVCWSRALILDGSGNPTTITVLPDEILDVTYECRNYPPTADVPWSATISGVSYSGIVRAQSVTDNSYTGLWAPGAWIGSGSFGVMVNTPAGNGYCQAYSTQTLGDITGSPAGTGFPAQTGSASAYVNGNYYRDHTVIWDVTRGNAPGGIGSFRFMSIMGSFQMSVTPVIPKDNTKTMSINVRVSWGRYS
;
A
#
# COMPACT_ATOMS: atom_id res chain seq x y z
N MET A 1 5.72 25.21 11.38
CA MET A 1 5.05 24.05 10.75
C MET A 1 6.09 23.34 9.90
N ILE A 2 6.31 22.05 10.12
CA ILE A 2 7.22 21.24 9.29
C ILE A 2 6.38 20.63 8.17
N ASN A 3 6.83 20.70 6.91
CA ASN A 3 6.23 20.05 5.76
C ASN A 3 7.27 19.12 5.14
N VAL A 4 6.89 17.86 4.93
CA VAL A 4 7.74 16.83 4.32
C VAL A 4 6.92 16.11 3.27
N ASP A 5 7.49 15.89 2.08
CA ASP A 5 6.91 15.04 1.05
C ASP A 5 7.59 13.68 1.04
N LEU A 6 6.79 12.62 1.15
CA LEU A 6 7.22 11.24 1.20
C LEU A 6 6.56 10.48 0.05
N GLU A 7 7.28 10.35 -1.05
CA GLU A 7 6.80 9.63 -2.22
C GLU A 7 7.11 8.13 -2.10
N MET A 8 6.06 7.32 -2.15
CA MET A 8 6.14 5.89 -2.35
C MET A 8 5.65 5.52 -3.75
N LYS A 9 6.02 4.33 -4.23
CA LYS A 9 5.66 3.89 -5.58
C LYS A 9 5.05 2.50 -5.57
N LEU A 10 4.03 2.29 -6.39
CA LEU A 10 3.27 1.05 -6.47
C LEU A 10 3.43 0.38 -7.83
N ALA A 11 3.57 -0.95 -7.84
CA ALA A 11 3.42 -1.76 -9.04
C ALA A 11 2.63 -3.02 -8.72
N GLY A 12 1.91 -3.53 -9.72
CA GLY A 12 1.19 -4.79 -9.62
C GLY A 12 1.63 -5.78 -10.69
N ARG A 13 1.42 -7.05 -10.42
CA ARG A 13 1.77 -8.16 -11.31
C ARG A 13 0.73 -9.26 -11.21
N PHE A 14 0.52 -9.99 -12.30
CA PHE A 14 -0.40 -11.13 -12.34
C PHE A 14 0.31 -12.41 -12.74
N LYS A 15 -0.12 -13.54 -12.19
CA LYS A 15 0.13 -14.89 -12.70
C LYS A 15 -1.22 -15.57 -12.89
N VAL A 16 -1.37 -16.35 -13.96
CA VAL A 16 -2.62 -17.05 -14.29
C VAL A 16 -2.38 -18.53 -14.44
N GLU A 17 -3.14 -19.34 -13.72
CA GLU A 17 -3.07 -20.79 -13.73
C GLU A 17 -4.45 -21.39 -13.93
N ALA A 18 -4.54 -22.48 -14.69
CA ALA A 18 -5.77 -23.23 -14.90
C ALA A 18 -5.55 -24.69 -14.53
N PHE A 19 -6.58 -25.33 -13.98
CA PHE A 19 -6.52 -26.74 -13.56
C PHE A 19 -7.91 -27.36 -13.51
N ARG A 20 -8.01 -28.68 -13.37
CA ARG A 20 -9.27 -29.40 -13.22
C ARG A 20 -9.45 -29.91 -11.80
N ALA A 21 -10.70 -30.01 -11.35
CA ALA A 21 -11.03 -30.66 -10.09
C ALA A 21 -11.78 -32.00 -10.33
N ASP A 22 -11.63 -32.93 -9.40
CA ASP A 22 -12.41 -34.16 -9.35
C ASP A 22 -13.83 -33.91 -8.85
N ALA A 23 -14.63 -34.99 -8.73
CA ALA A 23 -16.02 -34.90 -8.28
C ALA A 23 -16.17 -34.39 -6.83
N ASP A 24 -15.11 -34.49 -6.03
CA ASP A 24 -15.07 -34.02 -4.63
C ASP A 24 -14.53 -32.57 -4.52
N GLY A 25 -14.19 -31.94 -5.66
CA GLY A 25 -13.65 -30.59 -5.72
C GLY A 25 -12.15 -30.49 -5.46
N ASN A 26 -11.43 -31.61 -5.38
CA ASN A 26 -9.99 -31.61 -5.21
C ASN A 26 -9.30 -31.45 -6.57
N GLU A 27 -8.18 -30.70 -6.61
CA GLU A 27 -7.38 -30.59 -7.82
C GLU A 27 -6.92 -31.98 -8.32
N ILE A 28 -7.20 -32.29 -9.58
CA ILE A 28 -6.69 -33.49 -10.23
C ILE A 28 -5.19 -33.33 -10.40
N ALA A 29 -4.42 -34.23 -9.80
CA ALA A 29 -2.96 -34.19 -9.84
C ALA A 29 -2.43 -34.11 -11.29
N GLY A 30 -1.54 -33.14 -11.54
CA GLY A 30 -0.95 -32.91 -12.85
C GLY A 30 -1.83 -32.15 -13.85
N SER A 31 -3.06 -31.75 -13.47
CA SER A 31 -3.93 -30.96 -14.34
C SER A 31 -3.59 -29.47 -14.38
N ARG A 32 -2.89 -28.95 -13.36
CA ARG A 32 -2.51 -27.55 -13.29
C ARG A 32 -1.46 -27.17 -14.32
N ARG A 33 -1.74 -26.09 -15.04
CA ARG A 33 -0.85 -25.46 -16.00
C ARG A 33 -0.75 -23.97 -15.73
N VAL A 34 0.43 -23.42 -15.99
CA VAL A 34 0.63 -21.96 -16.04
C VAL A 34 0.09 -21.47 -17.38
N ALA A 35 -1.03 -20.77 -17.36
CA ALA A 35 -1.64 -20.20 -18.56
C ALA A 35 -0.91 -18.92 -18.98
N ALA A 36 -0.48 -18.11 -18.01
CA ALA A 36 0.43 -17.00 -18.19
C ALA A 36 1.29 -16.84 -16.92
N ASP A 37 2.61 -16.79 -17.07
CA ASP A 37 3.50 -16.53 -15.93
C ASP A 37 3.48 -15.04 -15.55
N TRP A 38 4.27 -14.63 -14.56
CA TRP A 38 4.25 -13.25 -14.05
C TRP A 38 4.39 -12.17 -15.13
N PHE A 39 3.38 -11.32 -15.27
CA PHE A 39 3.41 -10.11 -16.10
C PHE A 39 2.95 -8.86 -15.33
N SER A 40 3.45 -7.69 -15.74
CA SER A 40 3.16 -6.41 -15.08
C SER A 40 1.76 -5.89 -15.43
N ASN A 41 1.18 -5.12 -14.51
CA ASN A 41 -0.06 -4.38 -14.74
C ASN A 41 0.19 -2.89 -14.99
N LEU A 42 -0.89 -2.20 -15.37
CA LEU A 42 -1.01 -0.75 -15.30
C LEU A 42 -2.02 -0.41 -14.20
N ILE A 43 -1.57 0.27 -13.15
CA ILE A 43 -2.46 0.84 -12.12
C ILE A 43 -3.17 2.05 -12.72
N THR A 44 -4.49 2.14 -12.63
CA THR A 44 -5.26 3.23 -13.26
C THR A 44 -5.23 4.50 -12.41
N ASN A 45 -5.61 5.64 -12.99
CA ASN A 45 -5.79 6.90 -12.25
C ASN A 45 -6.89 6.77 -11.20
N ALA A 46 -7.94 6.01 -11.51
CA ALA A 46 -9.02 5.72 -10.57
C ALA A 46 -8.51 4.86 -9.40
N GLY A 47 -7.66 3.86 -9.67
CA GLY A 47 -7.00 3.06 -8.63
C GLY A 47 -6.15 3.91 -7.69
N LEU A 48 -5.28 4.78 -8.22
CA LEU A 48 -4.50 5.70 -7.38
C LEU A 48 -5.37 6.67 -6.58
N ASN A 49 -6.54 7.08 -7.10
CA ASN A 49 -7.48 7.91 -6.36
C ASN A 49 -8.15 7.15 -5.21
N GLU A 50 -8.41 5.86 -5.38
CA GLU A 50 -9.02 5.03 -4.34
C GLU A 50 -8.15 4.94 -3.07
N LEU A 51 -6.82 4.98 -3.23
CA LEU A 51 -5.88 5.09 -2.10
C LEU A 51 -6.16 6.32 -1.25
N GLY A 52 -6.48 7.45 -1.87
CA GLY A 52 -6.79 8.66 -1.13
C GLY A 52 -8.22 8.69 -0.57
N ALA A 53 -9.18 8.13 -1.32
CA ALA A 53 -10.61 8.25 -1.05
C ALA A 53 -11.11 7.37 0.11
N THR A 54 -10.47 6.23 0.37
CA THR A 54 -10.84 5.31 1.45
C THR A 54 -10.39 5.86 2.83
N ALA A 55 -11.24 6.69 3.43
CA ALA A 55 -10.89 7.56 4.55
C ALA A 55 -11.73 7.39 5.83
N ASN A 56 -12.26 6.20 6.15
CA ASN A 56 -13.02 6.00 7.39
C ASN A 56 -12.49 4.84 8.24
N TRP A 57 -11.99 5.19 9.43
CA TRP A 57 -11.69 4.27 10.51
C TRP A 57 -13.00 3.61 10.98
N GLY A 58 -13.24 2.38 10.51
CA GLY A 58 -14.40 1.57 10.90
C GLY A 58 -15.57 1.56 9.91
N GLY A 59 -15.36 1.93 8.64
CA GLY A 59 -16.47 2.13 7.70
C GLY A 59 -16.35 1.45 6.34
N LEU A 60 -15.68 0.31 6.23
CA LEU A 60 -15.70 -0.50 5.01
C LEU A 60 -15.95 -1.97 5.36
N SER A 61 -17.22 -2.34 5.44
CA SER A 61 -17.63 -3.75 5.32
C SER A 61 -17.45 -4.29 3.89
N SER A 62 -17.04 -3.45 2.91
CA SER A 62 -16.89 -3.82 1.49
C SER A 62 -15.68 -3.19 0.74
N GLY A 63 -14.84 -2.37 1.38
CA GLY A 63 -13.78 -1.59 0.69
C GLY A 63 -12.38 -2.18 0.78
N GLN A 64 -12.15 -3.32 0.12
CA GLN A 64 -10.79 -3.83 -0.09
C GLN A 64 -10.31 -3.33 -1.45
N ILE A 65 -9.23 -2.56 -1.51
CA ILE A 65 -8.69 -2.06 -2.80
C ILE A 65 -8.38 -3.22 -3.77
N PHE A 66 -8.12 -4.41 -3.22
CA PHE A 66 -7.97 -5.68 -3.93
C PHE A 66 -9.11 -6.65 -3.57
N PHE A 67 -10.35 -6.23 -3.76
CA PHE A 67 -11.52 -7.03 -3.38
C PHE A 67 -11.79 -8.17 -4.36
N ALA A 68 -11.77 -7.87 -5.66
CA ALA A 68 -12.11 -8.82 -6.71
C ALA A 68 -11.13 -8.76 -7.89
N CYS A 69 -11.06 -9.87 -8.61
CA CYS A 69 -10.36 -9.99 -9.88
C CYS A 69 -11.38 -10.16 -11.01
N GLY A 70 -11.21 -9.41 -12.10
CA GLY A 70 -11.95 -9.60 -13.34
C GLY A 70 -11.04 -10.14 -14.44
N VAL A 71 -11.61 -10.94 -15.33
CA VAL A 71 -10.96 -11.44 -16.55
C VAL A 71 -11.85 -11.14 -17.75
N GLY A 72 -11.23 -10.86 -18.90
CA GLY A 72 -11.94 -10.43 -20.10
C GLY A 72 -11.24 -10.84 -21.39
N SER A 73 -11.95 -10.64 -22.50
CA SER A 73 -11.50 -10.97 -23.86
C SER A 73 -10.97 -9.75 -24.64
N GLY A 74 -11.01 -8.55 -24.06
CA GLY A 74 -10.55 -7.34 -24.72
C GLY A 74 -9.04 -7.28 -24.88
N SER A 75 -8.58 -6.76 -26.03
CA SER A 75 -7.16 -6.69 -26.41
C SER A 75 -6.63 -5.27 -26.54
N THR A 76 -7.43 -4.24 -26.24
CA THR A 76 -6.99 -2.83 -26.28
C THR A 76 -5.91 -2.58 -25.24
N THR A 77 -4.81 -1.94 -25.64
CA THR A 77 -3.72 -1.53 -24.75
C THR A 77 -4.25 -0.80 -23.50
N PRO A 78 -3.82 -1.17 -22.28
CA PRO A 78 -4.25 -0.51 -21.06
C PRO A 78 -3.85 0.97 -21.04
N ALA A 79 -4.77 1.81 -20.59
CA ALA A 79 -4.56 3.24 -20.43
C ALA A 79 -4.77 3.66 -18.96
N PHE A 80 -4.07 4.71 -18.52
CA PHE A 80 -4.24 5.26 -17.16
C PHE A 80 -5.67 5.76 -16.88
N THR A 81 -6.44 6.05 -17.93
CA THR A 81 -7.83 6.49 -17.86
C THR A 81 -8.84 5.33 -17.80
N ASP A 82 -8.40 4.08 -17.90
CA ASP A 82 -9.30 2.93 -17.85
C ASP A 82 -10.06 2.87 -16.52
N THR A 83 -11.36 2.64 -16.60
CA THR A 83 -12.26 2.49 -15.44
C THR A 83 -12.90 1.11 -15.36
N ALA A 84 -12.68 0.26 -16.37
CA ALA A 84 -13.21 -1.11 -16.47
C ALA A 84 -12.33 -1.96 -17.39
N LEU A 85 -12.59 -3.28 -17.43
CA LEU A 85 -12.13 -4.13 -18.54
C LEU A 85 -12.90 -3.80 -19.82
N VAL A 86 -12.28 -4.02 -20.98
CA VAL A 86 -12.87 -3.71 -22.27
C VAL A 86 -14.01 -4.66 -22.62
N SER A 87 -13.82 -5.96 -22.36
CA SER A 87 -14.82 -6.99 -22.58
C SER A 87 -14.74 -8.04 -21.46
N GLN A 88 -15.28 -7.68 -20.29
CA GLN A 88 -15.27 -8.56 -19.12
C GLN A 88 -16.09 -9.84 -19.40
N VAL A 89 -15.47 -10.99 -19.14
CA VAL A 89 -16.10 -12.31 -19.20
C VAL A 89 -16.61 -12.70 -17.81
N ALA A 90 -15.77 -12.55 -16.79
CA ALA A 90 -16.10 -12.93 -15.42
C ALA A 90 -15.42 -12.03 -14.39
N ARG A 91 -15.96 -12.04 -13.17
CA ARG A 91 -15.35 -11.42 -11.98
C ARG A 91 -15.55 -12.32 -10.77
N SER A 92 -14.54 -12.42 -9.91
CA SER A 92 -14.58 -13.20 -8.68
C SER A 92 -13.95 -12.46 -7.51
N SER A 93 -14.58 -12.55 -6.34
CA SER A 93 -14.03 -12.14 -5.04
C SER A 93 -13.61 -13.33 -4.16
N THR A 94 -13.73 -14.56 -4.66
CA THR A 94 -13.32 -15.78 -3.92
C THR A 94 -11.80 -15.83 -3.83
N LYS A 95 -11.25 -15.73 -2.62
CA LYS A 95 -9.80 -15.76 -2.35
C LYS A 95 -9.38 -17.12 -1.82
N GLN A 96 -8.39 -17.74 -2.45
CA GLN A 96 -7.78 -19.00 -2.02
C GLN A 96 -6.57 -18.78 -1.12
N SER A 97 -5.89 -17.65 -1.30
CA SER A 97 -4.81 -17.20 -0.42
C SER A 97 -4.74 -15.68 -0.41
N ASP A 98 -4.31 -15.14 0.72
CA ASP A 98 -4.04 -13.71 0.92
C ASP A 98 -2.85 -13.62 1.88
N THR A 99 -1.67 -13.35 1.32
CA THR A 99 -0.40 -13.34 2.04
C THR A 99 0.33 -12.04 1.80
N ASN A 100 1.18 -11.64 2.72
CA ASN A 100 1.97 -10.42 2.61
C ASN A 100 3.37 -10.62 3.19
N GLY A 101 4.26 -9.70 2.87
CA GLY A 101 5.62 -9.69 3.40
C GLY A 101 6.42 -8.49 2.93
N ALA A 102 7.71 -8.51 3.22
CA ALA A 102 8.67 -7.49 2.81
C ALA A 102 9.91 -8.15 2.21
N GLN A 103 10.52 -7.49 1.24
CA GLN A 103 11.79 -7.90 0.66
C GLN A 103 12.92 -7.62 1.66
N GLY A 104 13.70 -8.65 2.00
CA GLY A 104 14.75 -8.57 3.02
C GLY A 104 16.03 -7.82 2.62
N ALA A 105 16.14 -7.37 1.37
CA ALA A 105 17.30 -6.66 0.83
C ALA A 105 16.90 -5.71 -0.31
N ALA A 106 17.80 -4.84 -0.75
CA ALA A 106 17.53 -4.00 -1.92
C ALA A 106 17.30 -4.84 -3.20
N PRO A 107 16.40 -4.43 -4.13
CA PRO A 107 15.49 -3.29 -3.99
C PRO A 107 14.38 -3.58 -2.96
N TYR A 108 14.23 -2.68 -1.97
CA TYR A 108 13.24 -2.86 -0.92
C TYR A 108 11.82 -2.68 -1.47
N PHE A 109 10.90 -3.53 -1.04
CA PHE A 109 9.46 -3.36 -1.24
C PHE A 109 8.69 -4.21 -0.23
N GLY A 110 7.55 -3.70 0.21
CA GLY A 110 6.51 -4.54 0.80
C GLY A 110 5.63 -5.12 -0.31
N TRP A 111 5.09 -6.31 -0.09
CA TRP A 111 4.22 -6.97 -1.07
C TRP A 111 3.00 -7.61 -0.39
N ARG A 112 1.90 -7.68 -1.15
CA ARG A 112 0.72 -8.49 -0.83
C ARG A 112 0.35 -9.30 -2.05
N ARG A 113 0.07 -10.58 -1.85
CA ARG A 113 -0.27 -11.55 -2.88
C ARG A 113 -1.61 -12.20 -2.57
N ILE A 114 -2.55 -12.08 -3.50
CA ILE A 114 -3.90 -12.64 -3.38
C ILE A 114 -4.14 -13.56 -4.57
N THR A 115 -4.62 -14.78 -4.31
CA THR A 115 -5.06 -15.70 -5.38
C THR A 115 -6.58 -15.74 -5.42
N TYR A 116 -7.15 -15.26 -6.52
CA TYR A 116 -8.58 -15.27 -6.79
C TYR A 116 -8.96 -16.50 -7.60
N ARG A 117 -10.05 -17.16 -7.23
CA ARG A 117 -10.55 -18.36 -7.92
C ARG A 117 -11.83 -18.08 -8.68
N PHE A 118 -11.87 -18.55 -9.92
CA PHE A 118 -13.09 -18.67 -10.71
C PHE A 118 -13.41 -20.16 -10.81
N ASP A 119 -14.61 -20.55 -10.37
CA ASP A 119 -15.05 -21.94 -10.42
C ASP A 119 -15.11 -22.45 -11.86
N ALA A 120 -15.16 -23.79 -12.01
CA ALA A 120 -15.14 -24.43 -13.31
C ALA A 120 -16.21 -23.86 -14.24
N GLY A 121 -15.81 -23.48 -15.45
CA GLY A 121 -16.70 -22.93 -16.46
C GLY A 121 -17.05 -21.45 -16.32
N VAL A 122 -16.81 -20.82 -15.15
CA VAL A 122 -17.15 -19.40 -14.92
C VAL A 122 -16.34 -18.47 -15.81
N ALA A 123 -15.05 -18.75 -15.99
CA ALA A 123 -14.15 -17.97 -16.82
C ALA A 123 -13.86 -18.65 -18.18
N ALA A 124 -14.70 -19.59 -18.62
CA ALA A 124 -14.46 -20.35 -19.84
C ALA A 124 -14.46 -19.46 -21.09
N GLY A 125 -13.59 -19.81 -22.04
CA GLY A 125 -13.41 -19.08 -23.30
C GLY A 125 -12.01 -18.49 -23.43
N ASN A 126 -11.88 -17.55 -24.37
CA ASN A 126 -10.63 -16.87 -24.69
C ASN A 126 -10.50 -15.58 -23.88
N LEU A 127 -9.43 -15.48 -23.10
CA LEU A 127 -9.14 -14.35 -22.22
C LEU A 127 -7.86 -13.64 -22.69
N ALA A 128 -7.89 -12.32 -22.76
CA ALA A 128 -6.78 -11.47 -23.20
C ALA A 128 -6.48 -10.31 -22.24
N GLU A 129 -7.33 -10.08 -21.23
CA GLU A 129 -7.13 -9.04 -20.23
C GLU A 129 -7.53 -9.50 -18.82
N VAL A 130 -6.94 -8.84 -17.83
CA VAL A 130 -7.19 -9.07 -16.41
C VAL A 130 -7.17 -7.74 -15.66
N GLY A 131 -7.92 -7.65 -14.56
CA GLY A 131 -7.93 -6.45 -13.73
C GLY A 131 -8.31 -6.73 -12.29
N ILE A 132 -7.94 -5.80 -11.41
CA ILE A 132 -8.33 -5.81 -10.00
C ILE A 132 -9.35 -4.72 -9.76
N PHE A 133 -10.31 -5.03 -8.89
CA PHE A 133 -11.45 -4.21 -8.58
C PHE A 133 -11.63 -4.06 -7.08
N THR A 134 -12.19 -2.91 -6.69
CA THR A 134 -12.51 -2.59 -5.30
C THR A 134 -13.80 -3.24 -4.80
N ASP A 135 -14.56 -3.91 -5.69
CA ASP A 135 -15.83 -4.58 -5.38
C ASP A 135 -16.11 -5.75 -6.36
N ALA A 136 -16.94 -6.72 -5.94
CA ALA A 136 -17.30 -7.90 -6.73
C ALA A 136 -18.25 -7.63 -7.91
N SER A 137 -18.92 -6.47 -7.94
CA SER A 137 -20.00 -6.17 -8.89
C SER A 137 -19.87 -4.78 -9.50
N ALA A 138 -19.70 -3.75 -8.66
CA ALA A 138 -19.58 -2.36 -9.05
C ALA A 138 -18.44 -1.72 -8.26
N GLY A 139 -17.30 -1.49 -8.91
CA GLY A 139 -16.10 -1.03 -8.23
C GLY A 139 -15.12 -0.37 -9.18
N VAL A 140 -14.19 0.39 -8.59
CA VAL A 140 -13.11 1.03 -9.32
C VAL A 140 -12.19 -0.04 -9.90
N CYS A 141 -11.87 0.07 -11.19
CA CYS A 141 -10.79 -0.70 -11.78
C CYS A 141 -9.46 -0.18 -11.21
N TRP A 142 -8.94 -0.85 -10.18
CA TRP A 142 -7.67 -0.52 -9.54
C TRP A 142 -6.52 -0.59 -10.56
N SER A 143 -6.48 -1.68 -11.32
CA SER A 143 -5.46 -1.93 -12.31
C SER A 143 -5.98 -2.81 -13.42
N ARG A 144 -5.39 -2.68 -14.59
CA ARG A 144 -5.69 -3.47 -15.78
C ARG A 144 -4.39 -3.91 -16.46
N ALA A 145 -4.41 -5.07 -17.09
CA ALA A 145 -3.30 -5.60 -17.87
C ALA A 145 -3.84 -6.40 -19.05
N LEU A 146 -3.09 -6.43 -20.16
CA LEU A 146 -3.23 -7.51 -21.13
C LEU A 146 -2.47 -8.72 -20.61
N ILE A 147 -2.99 -9.90 -20.90
CA ILE A 147 -2.29 -11.15 -20.62
C ILE A 147 -1.11 -11.25 -21.58
N LEU A 148 0.09 -11.52 -21.06
CA LEU A 148 1.32 -11.57 -21.85
C LEU A 148 1.86 -13.00 -21.93
N ASP A 149 2.56 -13.31 -23.02
CA ASP A 149 3.35 -14.53 -23.15
C ASP A 149 4.69 -14.43 -22.38
N GLY A 150 5.49 -15.51 -22.41
CA GLY A 150 6.81 -15.54 -21.76
C GLY A 150 7.85 -14.59 -22.36
N SER A 151 7.56 -13.95 -23.50
CA SER A 151 8.39 -12.92 -24.13
C SER A 151 7.86 -11.50 -23.88
N GLY A 152 6.77 -11.35 -23.12
CA GLY A 152 6.17 -10.05 -22.80
C GLY A 152 5.22 -9.50 -23.88
N ASN A 153 4.83 -10.31 -24.86
CA ASN A 153 3.90 -9.88 -25.91
C ASN A 153 2.44 -10.15 -25.51
N PRO A 154 1.48 -9.25 -25.80
CA PRO A 154 0.07 -9.52 -25.59
C PRO A 154 -0.38 -10.82 -26.27
N THR A 155 -1.04 -11.67 -25.51
CA THR A 155 -1.50 -12.99 -25.94
C THR A 155 -2.89 -13.29 -25.39
N THR A 156 -3.47 -14.39 -25.86
CA THR A 156 -4.75 -14.92 -25.40
C THR A 156 -4.53 -16.29 -24.78
N ILE A 157 -5.16 -16.54 -23.65
CA ILE A 157 -5.25 -17.88 -23.05
C ILE A 157 -6.65 -18.43 -23.28
N THR A 158 -6.77 -19.75 -23.43
CA THR A 158 -8.07 -20.43 -23.44
C THR A 158 -8.27 -21.11 -22.09
N VAL A 159 -9.46 -20.92 -21.49
CA VAL A 159 -9.92 -21.65 -20.31
C VAL A 159 -11.07 -22.56 -20.74
N LEU A 160 -10.96 -23.85 -20.45
CA LEU A 160 -11.96 -24.84 -20.84
C LEU A 160 -13.17 -24.83 -19.87
N PRO A 161 -14.35 -25.31 -20.30
CA PRO A 161 -15.54 -25.36 -19.44
C PRO A 161 -15.39 -26.20 -18.17
N ASP A 162 -14.44 -27.13 -18.15
CA ASP A 162 -14.13 -28.00 -17.01
C ASP A 162 -12.89 -27.54 -16.21
N GLU A 163 -12.29 -26.41 -16.58
CA GLU A 163 -11.15 -25.82 -15.87
C GLU A 163 -11.59 -24.75 -14.88
N ILE A 164 -10.99 -24.79 -13.69
CA ILE A 164 -10.95 -23.73 -12.68
C ILE A 164 -9.79 -22.79 -13.06
N LEU A 165 -10.01 -21.48 -12.90
CA LEU A 165 -8.98 -20.46 -13.11
C LEU A 165 -8.55 -19.86 -11.76
N ASP A 166 -7.26 -19.95 -11.45
CA ASP A 166 -6.62 -19.20 -10.37
C ASP A 166 -5.85 -18.02 -10.95
N VAL A 167 -6.16 -16.81 -10.50
CA VAL A 167 -5.42 -15.59 -10.84
C VAL A 167 -4.74 -15.07 -9.59
N THR A 168 -3.42 -15.11 -9.56
CA THR A 168 -2.63 -14.54 -8.48
C THR A 168 -2.23 -13.11 -8.82
N TYR A 169 -2.65 -12.15 -8.02
CA TYR A 169 -2.22 -10.76 -8.08
C TYR A 169 -1.21 -10.46 -6.98
N GLU A 170 -0.10 -9.81 -7.32
CA GLU A 170 0.86 -9.27 -6.36
C GLU A 170 0.93 -7.75 -6.52
N CYS A 171 0.59 -7.02 -5.46
CA CYS A 171 0.85 -5.59 -5.36
C CYS A 171 2.13 -5.37 -4.55
N ARG A 172 2.99 -4.47 -5.02
CA ARG A 172 4.23 -4.06 -4.36
C ARG A 172 4.20 -2.57 -4.07
N ASN A 173 4.69 -2.20 -2.90
CA ASN A 173 4.90 -0.81 -2.50
C ASN A 173 6.38 -0.60 -2.17
N TYR A 174 6.99 0.34 -2.88
CA TYR A 174 8.40 0.65 -2.84
C TYR A 174 8.63 1.89 -1.96
N PRO A 175 9.38 1.76 -0.86
CA PRO A 175 9.79 2.90 -0.04
C PRO A 175 10.74 3.83 -0.81
N PRO A 176 10.76 5.14 -0.49
CA PRO A 176 11.86 6.00 -0.90
C PRO A 176 13.16 5.52 -0.26
N THR A 177 14.21 5.39 -1.07
CA THR A 177 15.53 4.91 -0.63
C THR A 177 16.53 6.03 -0.35
N ALA A 178 16.24 7.24 -0.83
CA ALA A 178 17.06 8.42 -0.59
C ALA A 178 16.54 9.24 0.60
N ASP A 179 17.46 9.90 1.29
CA ASP A 179 17.12 10.89 2.31
C ASP A 179 16.51 12.14 1.68
N VAL A 180 15.40 12.60 2.25
CA VAL A 180 14.71 13.81 1.81
C VAL A 180 15.03 14.94 2.79
N PRO A 181 15.77 15.99 2.39
CA PRO A 181 16.05 17.12 3.26
C PRO A 181 14.78 17.93 3.52
N TRP A 182 14.67 18.50 4.71
CA TRP A 182 13.60 19.43 5.06
C TRP A 182 14.13 20.60 5.88
N SER A 183 13.40 21.71 5.86
CA SER A 183 13.64 22.84 6.76
C SER A 183 12.33 23.53 7.12
N ALA A 184 12.27 24.15 8.30
CA ALA A 184 11.15 24.96 8.71
C ALA A 184 11.55 25.97 9.78
N THR A 185 10.83 27.08 9.84
CA THR A 185 10.90 28.01 10.98
C THR A 185 9.80 27.68 11.98
N ILE A 186 10.18 27.48 13.24
CA ILE A 186 9.26 27.23 14.35
C ILE A 186 9.54 28.28 15.43
N SER A 187 8.54 29.11 15.72
CA SER A 187 8.64 30.19 16.70
C SER A 187 9.86 31.10 16.51
N GLY A 188 10.19 31.42 15.25
CA GLY A 188 11.33 32.29 14.89
C GLY A 188 12.70 31.60 14.84
N VAL A 189 12.79 30.30 15.19
CA VAL A 189 14.04 29.52 15.10
C VAL A 189 14.00 28.64 13.86
N SER A 190 15.11 28.61 13.11
CA SER A 190 15.28 27.74 11.95
C SER A 190 15.67 26.32 12.39
N TYR A 191 14.94 25.34 11.88
CA TYR A 191 15.17 23.92 12.05
C TYR A 191 15.36 23.24 10.70
N SER A 192 16.16 22.20 10.66
CA SER A 192 16.37 21.38 9.46
C SER A 192 16.67 19.95 9.81
N GLY A 193 16.64 19.07 8.81
CA GLY A 193 17.05 17.68 8.97
C GLY A 193 16.78 16.89 7.71
N ILE A 194 16.69 15.57 7.88
CA ILE A 194 16.36 14.63 6.81
C ILE A 194 15.18 13.77 7.21
N VAL A 195 14.46 13.27 6.22
CA VAL A 195 13.45 12.23 6.38
C VAL A 195 13.85 11.01 5.56
N ARG A 196 13.65 9.83 6.14
CA ARG A 196 13.97 8.54 5.53
C ARG A 196 12.85 7.55 5.80
N ALA A 197 12.65 6.59 4.89
CA ALA A 197 11.91 5.38 5.22
C ALA A 197 12.54 4.64 6.42
N GLN A 198 11.74 3.84 7.12
CA GLN A 198 12.19 3.02 8.23
C GLN A 198 11.54 1.63 8.17
N SER A 199 12.15 0.64 8.83
CA SER A 199 11.63 -0.72 8.91
C SER A 199 11.24 -1.32 7.54
N VAL A 200 12.00 -1.03 6.48
CA VAL A 200 11.65 -1.43 5.09
C VAL A 200 11.72 -2.93 4.82
N THR A 201 12.41 -3.67 5.68
CA THR A 201 12.51 -5.14 5.65
C THR A 201 11.58 -5.80 6.66
N ASP A 202 10.85 -5.01 7.45
CA ASP A 202 10.06 -5.51 8.56
C ASP A 202 8.79 -6.20 8.06
N ASN A 203 8.66 -7.48 8.41
CA ASN A 203 7.46 -8.28 8.20
C ASN A 203 6.62 -8.40 9.49
N SER A 204 7.14 -7.93 10.62
CA SER A 204 6.44 -7.87 11.90
C SER A 204 5.43 -6.72 11.88
N TYR A 205 4.34 -6.91 12.60
CA TYR A 205 3.16 -6.04 12.55
C TYR A 205 2.69 -5.78 11.12
N THR A 206 1.82 -6.67 10.60
CA THR A 206 0.82 -6.28 9.57
C THR A 206 1.41 -5.59 8.33
N GLY A 207 2.63 -5.98 7.94
CA GLY A 207 3.34 -5.48 6.76
C GLY A 207 3.29 -3.96 6.59
N LEU A 208 4.09 -3.21 7.36
CA LEU A 208 4.16 -1.73 7.32
C LEU A 208 4.28 -1.14 5.91
N TRP A 209 4.99 -1.87 5.05
CA TRP A 209 5.17 -1.54 3.65
C TRP A 209 4.32 -2.40 2.72
N ALA A 210 3.68 -3.47 3.19
CA ALA A 210 2.85 -4.33 2.36
C ALA A 210 1.52 -3.65 2.00
N PRO A 211 1.17 -3.57 0.71
CA PRO A 211 -0.08 -2.93 0.29
C PRO A 211 -1.31 -3.56 0.95
N GLY A 212 -1.97 -2.79 1.81
CA GLY A 212 -3.27 -3.15 2.33
C GLY A 212 -3.31 -4.28 3.36
N ALA A 213 -2.18 -4.61 4.00
CA ALA A 213 -2.13 -5.61 5.07
C ALA A 213 -2.99 -5.26 6.33
N TRP A 214 -3.52 -4.04 6.40
CA TRP A 214 -4.50 -3.57 7.40
C TRP A 214 -5.94 -3.40 6.88
N ILE A 215 -6.28 -3.83 5.66
CA ILE A 215 -7.61 -3.53 5.09
C ILE A 215 -8.69 -4.49 5.62
N GLY A 216 -8.90 -4.43 6.94
CA GLY A 216 -10.21 -4.42 7.58
C GLY A 216 -10.57 -3.04 8.16
N SER A 217 -9.68 -2.04 8.07
CA SER A 217 -9.82 -0.74 8.73
C SER A 217 -10.03 0.46 7.79
N GLY A 218 -10.15 0.26 6.47
CA GLY A 218 -10.62 1.29 5.51
C GLY A 218 -9.96 2.68 5.57
N SER A 219 -8.73 2.80 6.08
CA SER A 219 -8.15 4.10 6.47
C SER A 219 -6.76 4.35 5.92
N PHE A 220 -6.64 5.26 4.95
CA PHE A 220 -5.36 5.91 4.62
C PHE A 220 -5.09 7.08 5.55
N GLY A 221 -4.49 6.77 6.71
CA GLY A 221 -4.25 7.74 7.78
C GLY A 221 -2.91 7.55 8.46
N VAL A 222 -2.47 8.59 9.18
CA VAL A 222 -1.40 8.43 10.17
C VAL A 222 -1.94 7.63 11.33
N MET A 223 -1.24 6.57 11.69
CA MET A 223 -1.58 5.76 12.85
C MET A 223 -1.10 6.52 14.10
N VAL A 224 -2.04 6.94 14.93
CA VAL A 224 -1.76 7.53 16.25
C VAL A 224 -2.36 6.69 17.36
N ASN A 225 -1.73 6.78 18.52
CA ASN A 225 -2.09 5.98 19.68
C ASN A 225 -3.44 6.43 20.26
N THR A 226 -4.25 5.47 20.73
CA THR A 226 -5.31 5.74 21.70
C THR A 226 -4.69 5.81 23.12
N PRO A 227 -5.44 6.13 24.19
CA PRO A 227 -4.85 6.24 25.53
C PRO A 227 -4.09 5.00 26.04
N ALA A 228 -4.24 3.84 25.39
CA ALA A 228 -3.53 2.60 25.68
C ALA A 228 -2.33 2.36 24.73
N GLY A 229 -1.22 3.09 24.95
CA GLY A 229 0.14 2.54 24.83
C GLY A 229 0.76 2.11 23.48
N ASN A 230 0.10 2.12 22.33
CA ASN A 230 0.71 1.71 21.06
C ASN A 230 1.39 2.87 20.27
N GLY A 231 2.72 2.93 20.40
CA GLY A 231 3.61 3.96 19.85
C GLY A 231 3.84 3.95 18.33
N TYR A 232 2.80 4.23 17.54
CA TYR A 232 2.91 4.33 16.09
C TYR A 232 3.63 5.60 15.61
N CYS A 233 3.24 6.76 16.12
CA CYS A 233 3.97 8.02 15.94
C CYS A 233 4.63 8.44 17.25
N GLN A 234 5.93 8.73 17.19
CA GLN A 234 6.76 8.95 18.38
C GLN A 234 7.78 10.07 18.14
N ALA A 235 8.09 10.82 19.19
CA ALA A 235 9.21 11.75 19.25
C ALA A 235 10.36 11.14 20.07
N TYR A 236 11.60 11.54 19.80
CA TYR A 236 12.79 11.05 20.47
C TYR A 236 13.77 12.19 20.76
N SER A 237 14.56 12.07 21.83
CA SER A 237 15.61 13.04 22.16
C SER A 237 16.82 12.99 21.20
N THR A 238 17.07 11.84 20.57
CA THR A 238 18.21 11.68 19.65
C THR A 238 17.98 12.47 18.36
N GLN A 239 19.05 13.08 17.82
CA GLN A 239 19.07 13.64 16.46
C GLN A 239 19.56 12.63 15.42
N THR A 240 20.05 11.47 15.87
CA THR A 240 20.55 10.39 15.01
C THR A 240 19.41 9.47 14.59
N LEU A 241 19.23 9.33 13.28
CA LEU A 241 18.31 8.37 12.70
C LEU A 241 18.92 6.97 12.69
N GLY A 242 18.05 5.95 12.72
CA GLY A 242 18.46 4.58 12.45
C GLY A 242 18.70 4.34 10.96
N ASP A 243 19.19 3.15 10.64
CA ASP A 243 19.23 2.66 9.26
C ASP A 243 17.82 2.60 8.66
N ILE A 244 17.72 2.52 7.32
CA ILE A 244 16.43 2.37 6.63
C ILE A 244 15.66 1.11 7.07
N THR A 245 16.37 0.11 7.60
CA THR A 245 15.82 -1.14 8.13
C THR A 245 15.49 -1.09 9.63
N GLY A 246 15.84 0.01 10.32
CA GLY A 246 15.62 0.20 11.75
C GLY A 246 14.84 1.47 12.06
N SER A 247 14.71 1.81 13.33
CA SER A 247 14.03 3.00 13.84
C SER A 247 14.99 3.91 14.62
N PRO A 248 14.61 5.16 14.93
CA PRO A 248 15.37 5.98 15.89
C PRO A 248 15.56 5.24 17.22
N ALA A 249 16.75 5.35 17.79
CA ALA A 249 17.11 4.69 19.06
C ALA A 249 16.61 5.46 20.29
N GLY A 250 16.50 4.76 21.41
CA GLY A 250 16.11 5.32 22.71
C GLY A 250 14.61 5.26 23.00
N THR A 251 14.18 5.97 24.04
CA THR A 251 12.79 5.96 24.50
C THR A 251 11.92 6.87 23.63
N GLY A 252 10.90 6.30 23.00
CA GLY A 252 9.93 7.04 22.20
C GLY A 252 8.82 7.68 23.04
N PHE A 253 8.52 8.94 22.78
CA PHE A 253 7.44 9.72 23.40
C PHE A 253 6.23 9.79 22.44
N PRO A 254 5.14 9.05 22.69
CA PRO A 254 4.06 8.88 21.71
C PRO A 254 3.30 10.18 21.45
N ALA A 255 2.80 10.33 20.22
CA ALA A 255 1.83 11.36 19.86
C ALA A 255 0.47 11.12 20.53
N GLN A 256 -0.33 12.18 20.66
CA GLN A 256 -1.68 12.12 21.24
C GLN A 256 -2.74 11.87 20.17
N THR A 257 -2.74 12.67 19.11
CA THR A 257 -3.73 12.58 18.03
C THR A 257 -3.07 12.75 16.68
N GLY A 258 -3.77 12.24 15.66
CA GLY A 258 -3.39 12.31 14.27
C GLY A 258 -4.65 12.43 13.43
N SER A 259 -4.57 13.23 12.40
CA SER A 259 -5.65 13.44 11.45
C SER A 259 -5.11 13.45 10.03
N ALA A 260 -5.98 13.24 9.06
CA ALA A 260 -5.66 13.33 7.65
C ALA A 260 -6.63 14.32 7.00
N SER A 261 -6.12 15.25 6.19
CA SER A 261 -6.96 16.18 5.43
C SER A 261 -7.90 15.42 4.49
N ALA A 262 -8.97 16.06 4.01
CA ALA A 262 -9.79 15.46 2.96
C ALA A 262 -8.94 15.20 1.70
N TYR A 263 -9.18 14.05 1.04
CA TYR A 263 -8.51 13.74 -0.22
C TYR A 263 -9.18 14.46 -1.39
N VAL A 264 -8.37 14.87 -2.37
CA VAL A 264 -8.83 15.50 -3.62
C VAL A 264 -8.39 14.64 -4.79
N ASN A 265 -9.33 14.16 -5.59
CA ASN A 265 -9.04 13.31 -6.74
C ASN A 265 -8.01 13.97 -7.68
N GLY A 266 -7.02 13.18 -8.09
CA GLY A 266 -5.95 13.58 -9.01
C GLY A 266 -4.72 14.17 -8.33
N ASN A 267 -4.76 14.47 -7.02
CA ASN A 267 -3.60 15.02 -6.34
C ASN A 267 -2.55 13.95 -5.99
N TYR A 268 -2.96 12.69 -5.80
CA TYR A 268 -2.12 11.55 -5.39
C TYR A 268 -1.24 11.81 -4.15
N TYR A 269 -1.76 12.63 -3.23
CA TYR A 269 -1.15 12.82 -1.93
C TYR A 269 -2.21 13.13 -0.88
N ARG A 270 -1.84 12.91 0.39
CA ARG A 270 -2.63 13.33 1.54
C ARG A 270 -1.75 13.99 2.57
N ASP A 271 -2.22 15.12 3.08
CA ASP A 271 -1.59 15.82 4.20
C ASP A 271 -2.12 15.24 5.51
N HIS A 272 -1.22 14.97 6.44
CA HIS A 272 -1.52 14.41 7.74
C HIS A 272 -0.97 15.29 8.84
N THR A 273 -1.74 15.53 9.88
CA THR A 273 -1.30 16.28 11.06
C THR A 273 -1.11 15.31 12.22
N VAL A 274 0.02 15.41 12.91
CA VAL A 274 0.32 14.67 14.16
C VAL A 274 0.55 15.66 15.29
N ILE A 275 -0.10 15.44 16.43
CA ILE A 275 -0.14 16.39 17.54
C ILE A 275 0.43 15.75 18.81
N TRP A 276 1.35 16.47 19.44
CA TRP A 276 1.79 16.26 20.82
C TRP A 276 1.27 17.43 21.65
N ASP A 277 0.33 17.15 22.54
CA ASP A 277 -0.18 18.15 23.48
C ASP A 277 0.83 18.43 24.61
N VAL A 278 0.41 19.17 25.63
CA VAL A 278 1.24 19.50 26.79
C VAL A 278 1.62 18.27 27.64
N THR A 279 0.86 17.17 27.56
CA THR A 279 1.11 15.94 28.34
C THR A 279 2.00 14.93 27.61
N ARG A 280 2.18 15.10 26.29
CA ARG A 280 2.93 14.18 25.42
C ARG A 280 4.17 14.84 24.83
N GLY A 281 5.12 14.01 24.38
CA GLY A 281 6.29 14.47 23.62
C GLY A 281 7.30 15.28 24.45
N ASN A 282 7.28 15.17 25.78
CA ASN A 282 8.14 15.93 26.68
C ASN A 282 9.49 15.21 26.87
N ALA A 283 10.24 15.10 25.78
CA ALA A 283 11.52 14.41 25.74
C ALA A 283 12.60 15.20 26.52
N PRO A 284 13.36 14.58 27.44
CA PRO A 284 14.47 15.23 28.13
C PRO A 284 15.48 15.80 27.13
N GLY A 285 15.89 17.06 27.33
CA GLY A 285 16.81 17.75 26.42
C GLY A 285 16.19 18.25 25.11
N GLY A 286 14.87 18.08 24.92
CA GLY A 286 14.17 18.45 23.70
C GLY A 286 14.04 17.29 22.72
N ILE A 287 13.38 17.55 21.59
CA ILE A 287 13.09 16.55 20.55
C ILE A 287 14.10 16.71 19.41
N GLY A 288 14.86 15.65 19.13
CA GLY A 288 15.82 15.60 18.03
C GLY A 288 15.36 14.76 16.83
N SER A 289 14.35 13.91 16.99
CA SER A 289 13.82 13.14 15.87
C SER A 289 12.40 12.63 16.11
N PHE A 290 11.80 12.13 15.03
CA PHE A 290 10.46 11.58 15.01
C PHE A 290 10.42 10.25 14.26
N ARG A 291 9.46 9.42 14.62
CA ARG A 291 8.94 8.29 13.85
C ARG A 291 7.49 8.59 13.47
N PHE A 292 7.16 8.36 12.22
CA PHE A 292 5.81 8.45 11.67
C PHE A 292 5.43 7.12 11.03
N MET A 293 4.17 6.74 11.16
CA MET A 293 3.60 5.56 10.50
C MET A 293 2.32 5.93 9.79
N SER A 294 2.21 5.53 8.54
CA SER A 294 0.96 5.47 7.79
C SER A 294 0.71 4.02 7.39
N ILE A 295 -0.50 3.74 6.90
CA ILE A 295 -0.82 2.39 6.40
C ILE A 295 -0.09 2.02 5.09
N MET A 296 0.74 2.92 4.56
CA MET A 296 1.53 2.67 3.36
C MET A 296 3.05 2.82 3.60
N GLY A 297 3.48 3.00 4.84
CA GLY A 297 4.90 3.04 5.16
C GLY A 297 5.20 3.62 6.54
N SER A 298 6.45 3.49 6.95
CA SER A 298 6.94 4.14 8.16
C SER A 298 8.18 4.97 7.84
N PHE A 299 8.31 6.11 8.51
CA PHE A 299 9.34 7.09 8.22
C PHE A 299 9.95 7.62 9.51
N GLN A 300 11.18 8.08 9.42
CA GLN A 300 11.91 8.71 10.50
C GLN A 300 12.43 10.07 10.04
N MET A 301 12.40 11.06 10.92
CA MET A 301 12.77 12.45 10.61
C MET A 301 13.72 12.98 11.68
N SER A 302 14.89 13.48 11.30
CA SER A 302 15.79 14.18 12.21
C SER A 302 15.47 15.66 12.25
N VAL A 303 15.87 16.31 13.35
CA VAL A 303 15.68 17.74 13.58
C VAL A 303 16.91 18.31 14.26
N THR A 304 17.46 19.37 13.68
CA THR A 304 18.58 20.14 14.23
C THR A 304 18.30 21.64 14.08
N PRO A 305 18.47 22.45 15.15
CA PRO A 305 18.73 22.04 16.54
C PRO A 305 17.56 21.26 17.16
N VAL A 306 17.73 20.67 18.34
CA VAL A 306 16.63 20.00 19.04
C VAL A 306 15.49 20.98 19.35
N ILE A 307 14.23 20.56 19.19
CA ILE A 307 13.06 21.37 19.52
C ILE A 307 12.87 21.36 21.04
N PRO A 308 12.89 22.51 21.75
CA PRO A 308 12.76 22.59 23.20
C PRO A 308 11.28 22.47 23.64
N LYS A 309 10.63 21.37 23.25
CA LYS A 309 9.28 21.00 23.66
C LYS A 309 9.31 20.48 25.10
N ASP A 310 8.43 21.05 25.92
CA ASP A 310 8.19 20.65 27.31
C ASP A 310 6.68 20.61 27.58
N ASN A 311 6.31 20.39 28.84
CA ASN A 311 4.93 20.28 29.27
C ASN A 311 4.16 21.61 29.30
N THR A 312 4.74 22.71 28.81
CA THR A 312 4.08 24.01 28.69
C THR A 312 3.66 24.34 27.26
N LYS A 313 4.14 23.57 26.27
CA LYS A 313 3.94 23.83 24.84
C LYS A 313 3.14 22.70 24.21
N THR A 314 2.43 23.00 23.13
CA THR A 314 1.92 22.00 22.18
C THR A 314 2.80 21.99 20.94
N MET A 315 2.81 20.89 20.20
CA MET A 315 3.54 20.77 18.94
C MET A 315 2.72 19.98 17.94
N SER A 316 2.70 20.45 16.70
CA SER A 316 2.10 19.75 15.58
C SER A 316 3.09 19.66 14.41
N ILE A 317 3.03 18.53 13.70
CA ILE A 317 3.80 18.27 12.50
C ILE A 317 2.82 17.93 11.38
N ASN A 318 3.07 18.48 10.19
CA ASN A 318 2.33 18.13 8.99
C ASN A 318 3.22 17.31 8.08
N VAL A 319 2.73 16.14 7.69
CA VAL A 319 3.45 15.22 6.80
C VAL A 319 2.59 15.00 5.57
N ARG A 320 3.16 15.25 4.39
CA ARG A 320 2.57 14.86 3.12
C ARG A 320 3.06 13.47 2.78
N VAL A 321 2.12 12.56 2.58
CA VAL A 321 2.40 11.25 2.00
C VAL A 321 1.85 11.28 0.57
N SER A 322 2.74 11.11 -0.40
CA SER A 322 2.42 11.05 -1.82
C SER A 322 2.66 9.65 -2.36
N TRP A 323 1.95 9.28 -3.42
CA TRP A 323 2.10 7.97 -4.05
C TRP A 323 2.08 8.06 -5.57
N GLY A 324 2.86 7.19 -6.19
CA GLY A 324 2.98 7.11 -7.64
C GLY A 324 3.03 5.66 -8.12
N ARG A 325 3.22 5.52 -9.42
CA ARG A 325 3.50 4.22 -10.04
C ARG A 325 5.00 3.97 -10.00
N TYR A 326 5.39 2.74 -9.79
CA TYR A 326 6.76 2.29 -10.00
C TYR A 326 6.93 1.94 -11.48
N SER A 327 7.96 2.50 -12.11
CA SER A 327 8.32 2.32 -13.52
C SER A 327 9.57 1.46 -13.66
#